data_AF-A0A673J1B1-F1
#
_entry.id   AF-A0A673J1B1-F1
#
_cell.length_a   1.000
_cell.length_b   1.000
_cell.length_c   1.000
_cell.angle_alpha   90.00
_cell.angle_beta   90.00
_cell.angle_gamma   90.00
#
_symmetry.space_group_name_H-M   'P 1'
#
loop_
_entity.id
_entity.type
_entity.pdbx_description
1 polymer ?
#
loop_
_entity_poly.entity_id
_entity_poly.type
_entity_poly.pdbx_seq_one_letter_code
_entity_poly.pdbx_strand_id
1 'polypeptide(L)'
;MIYFSISAGESCTKVSCCFFSIEICVIHNNQHYSCMGRNLSCIPPSIPSSIQTLDFSFNVLKHLQKTVFPVLSFLRVLDLSR
;
A
#
# COMPACT_ATOMS: atom_id res chain seq x y z
N MET A 1 1.98 -14.50 24.27
CA MET A 1 1.91 -13.13 23.73
C MET A 1 2.76 -12.27 24.65
N ILE A 2 4.01 -12.04 24.29
CA ILE A 2 5.00 -11.30 25.11
C ILE A 2 5.16 -9.92 24.47
N TYR A 3 4.96 -8.87 25.27
CA TYR A 3 5.11 -7.46 24.89
C TYR A 3 6.59 -7.09 24.76
N PHE A 4 6.94 -6.15 23.87
CA PHE A 4 8.18 -5.37 24.02
C PHE A 4 7.97 -3.88 23.71
N SER A 5 8.65 -3.12 24.54
CA SER A 5 8.75 -1.68 24.78
C SER A 5 9.03 -0.81 23.56
N ILE A 6 8.53 0.43 23.60
CA ILE A 6 8.90 1.52 22.70
C ILE A 6 10.24 2.10 23.18
N SER A 7 11.28 2.05 22.35
CA SER A 7 12.48 2.89 22.49
C SER A 7 13.08 3.16 21.11
N ALA A 8 13.63 4.37 20.95
CA ALA A 8 14.10 4.99 19.72
C ALA A 8 14.96 4.06 18.85
N GLY A 9 14.51 3.84 17.62
CA GLY A 9 15.12 2.92 16.65
C GLY A 9 14.07 1.96 16.11
N GLU A 10 13.18 2.46 15.24
CA GLU A 10 12.10 1.66 14.66
C GLU A 10 12.66 0.51 13.81
N SER A 11 12.78 -0.66 14.42
CA SER A 11 12.87 -1.92 13.69
C SER A 11 11.58 -2.07 12.90
N CYS A 12 11.68 -1.90 11.57
CA CYS A 12 10.55 -2.04 10.67
C CYS A 12 10.04 -3.49 10.70
N THR A 13 9.12 -3.77 11.61
CA THR A 13 8.20 -4.89 11.43
C THR A 13 7.40 -4.59 10.16
N LYS A 14 7.19 -5.59 9.29
CA LYS A 14 6.58 -5.45 7.94
C LYS A 14 5.26 -4.67 7.86
N VAL A 15 4.65 -4.37 9.01
CA VAL A 15 3.39 -3.61 9.18
C VAL A 15 3.64 -2.11 9.45
N SER A 16 4.79 -1.74 10.03
CA SER A 16 5.08 -0.36 10.48
C SER A 16 5.59 0.57 9.38
N CYS A 17 6.26 0.07 8.33
CA CYS A 17 6.77 0.94 7.24
C CYS A 17 5.67 1.46 6.29
N CYS A 18 4.41 1.05 6.47
CA CYS A 18 3.28 1.47 5.64
C CYS A 18 2.26 2.34 6.40
N PHE A 19 2.65 2.90 7.55
CA PHE A 19 1.88 3.93 8.22
C PHE A 19 2.05 5.25 7.47
N PHE A 20 1.15 5.54 6.54
CA PHE A 20 0.26 6.71 6.58
C PHE A 20 -0.75 6.63 5.42
N SER A 21 -2.02 6.77 5.80
CA SER A 21 -3.24 7.17 5.09
C SER A 21 -3.34 7.03 3.56
N ILE A 22 -4.50 6.52 3.10
CA ILE A 22 -4.95 6.58 1.70
C ILE A 22 -4.95 7.99 1.08
N GLU A 23 -4.82 9.05 1.89
CA GLU A 23 -4.66 10.44 1.45
C GLU A 23 -3.47 10.65 0.49
N ILE A 24 -2.51 9.72 0.47
CA ILE A 24 -1.40 9.75 -0.50
C ILE A 24 -1.85 9.32 -1.91
N CYS A 25 -3.00 8.65 -2.05
CA CYS A 25 -3.53 8.25 -3.35
C CYS A 25 -4.65 9.21 -3.78
N VAL A 26 -4.69 9.53 -5.07
CA VAL A 26 -5.78 10.26 -5.71
C VAL A 26 -6.91 9.28 -6.01
N ILE A 27 -8.12 9.64 -5.60
CA ILE A 27 -9.33 8.87 -5.89
C ILE A 27 -9.94 9.41 -7.18
N HIS A 28 -9.92 8.62 -8.25
CA HIS A 28 -10.60 8.98 -9.50
C HIS A 28 -12.09 8.64 -9.41
N ASN A 29 -12.42 7.51 -8.78
CA ASN A 29 -13.76 7.09 -8.41
C ASN A 29 -13.68 5.95 -7.37
N ASN A 30 -14.82 5.45 -6.91
CA ASN A 30 -14.90 4.39 -5.89
C ASN A 30 -14.19 3.07 -6.27
N GLN A 31 -13.76 2.89 -7.52
CA GLN A 31 -13.13 1.67 -8.02
C GLN A 31 -11.73 1.92 -8.62
N HIS A 32 -11.28 3.17 -8.73
CA HIS A 32 -10.02 3.53 -9.37
C HIS A 32 -9.24 4.54 -8.51
N TYR A 33 -8.08 4.09 -8.04
CA TYR A 33 -7.18 4.83 -7.17
C TYR A 33 -5.82 4.93 -7.85
N SER A 34 -5.20 6.11 -7.83
CA SER A 34 -3.84 6.34 -8.33
C SER A 34 -2.93 6.81 -7.20
N CYS A 35 -1.87 6.07 -6.95
CA CYS A 35 -0.79 6.39 -6.03
C CYS A 35 0.51 6.69 -6.81
N MET A 36 0.39 7.12 -8.07
CA MET A 36 1.50 7.31 -9.00
C MET A 36 2.55 8.29 -8.46
N GLY A 37 3.83 7.94 -8.57
CA GLY A 37 4.93 8.89 -8.37
C GLY A 37 5.10 9.38 -6.93
N ARG A 38 4.66 8.60 -5.94
CA ARG A 38 4.65 9.00 -4.52
C ARG A 38 5.83 8.46 -3.72
N ASN A 39 6.85 7.91 -4.39
CA ASN A 39 8.01 7.27 -3.76
C ASN A 39 7.62 6.18 -2.74
N LEU A 40 6.53 5.47 -2.99
CA LEU A 40 6.03 4.44 -2.10
C LEU A 40 6.82 3.15 -2.25
N SER A 41 7.19 2.55 -1.12
CA SER A 41 7.84 1.23 -1.07
C SER A 41 6.86 0.09 -0.73
N CYS A 42 5.60 0.41 -0.45
CA CYS A 42 4.55 -0.55 -0.10
C CYS A 42 3.17 0.03 -0.43
N ILE A 43 2.22 -0.86 -0.75
CA ILE A 43 0.82 -0.46 -1.03
C ILE A 43 0.13 -0.14 0.31
N PRO A 44 -0.53 1.02 0.46
CA PRO A 44 -1.21 1.39 1.70
C PRO A 44 -2.29 0.39 2.10
N PRO A 45 -2.36 -0.04 3.38
CA PRO A 45 -3.34 -1.03 3.85
C PRO A 45 -4.77 -0.48 3.94
N SER A 46 -4.95 0.84 3.86
CA SER A 46 -6.26 1.51 3.90
C SER A 46 -6.98 1.56 2.55
N ILE A 47 -6.41 0.96 1.50
CA ILE A 47 -7.08 0.81 0.21
C ILE A 47 -8.30 -0.10 0.35
N PRO A 48 -9.50 0.35 -0.06
CA PRO A 48 -10.71 -0.45 0.10
C PRO A 48 -10.65 -1.69 -0.78
N SER A 49 -11.18 -2.80 -0.28
CA SER A 49 -11.18 -4.09 -1.00
C SER A 49 -11.95 -4.04 -2.33
N SER A 50 -12.89 -3.11 -2.46
CA SER A 50 -13.75 -2.92 -3.62
C SER A 50 -13.08 -2.32 -4.85
N ILE A 51 -11.83 -1.84 -4.74
CA ILE A 51 -11.15 -1.24 -5.88
C ILE A 51 -10.92 -2.27 -6.98
N GLN A 52 -11.03 -1.82 -8.23
CA GLN A 52 -10.76 -2.67 -9.40
C GLN A 52 -9.47 -2.25 -10.10
N THR A 53 -9.10 -0.97 -10.02
CA THR A 53 -7.90 -0.44 -10.65
C THR A 53 -7.05 0.30 -9.60
N LEU A 54 -5.80 -0.15 -9.47
CA LEU A 54 -4.78 0.54 -8.69
C LEU A 54 -3.63 0.91 -9.62
N ASP A 55 -3.46 2.21 -9.83
CA ASP A 55 -2.25 2.74 -10.46
C ASP A 55 -1.20 2.98 -9.37
N PHE A 56 -0.15 2.17 -9.37
CA PHE A 56 0.99 2.26 -8.45
C PHE A 56 2.29 2.54 -9.21
N SER A 57 2.19 3.03 -10.45
CA SER A 57 3.32 3.32 -11.32
C SER A 57 4.24 4.40 -10.76
N PHE A 58 5.48 4.47 -11.25
CA PHE A 58 6.50 5.44 -10.84
C PHE A 58 6.81 5.44 -9.32
N ASN A 59 6.60 4.32 -8.64
CA ASN A 59 6.98 4.13 -7.23
C ASN A 59 8.30 3.35 -7.06
N VAL A 60 8.77 3.23 -5.82
CA VAL A 60 10.03 2.55 -5.47
C VAL A 60 9.79 1.16 -4.87
N LEU A 61 8.67 0.53 -5.23
CA LEU A 61 8.28 -0.81 -4.77
C LEU A 61 9.33 -1.85 -5.16
N LYS A 62 10.08 -2.36 -4.16
CA LYS A 62 11.08 -3.42 -4.37
C LYS A 62 10.49 -4.82 -4.29
N HIS A 63 9.47 -4.98 -3.44
CA HIS A 63 8.85 -6.27 -3.17
C HIS A 63 7.34 -6.10 -3.04
N LEU A 64 6.59 -6.90 -3.79
CA LEU A 64 5.14 -7.00 -3.64
C LEU A 64 4.80 -8.09 -2.63
N GLN A 65 4.22 -7.70 -1.49
CA GLN A 65 3.89 -8.65 -0.44
C GLN A 65 2.62 -9.44 -0.79
N LYS A 66 2.66 -10.78 -0.63
CA LYS A 66 1.50 -11.66 -0.86
C LYS A 66 0.29 -11.30 0.02
N THR A 67 0.52 -10.66 1.16
CA THR A 67 -0.50 -10.20 2.10
C THR A 67 -1.40 -9.09 1.55
N VAL A 68 -1.02 -8.42 0.46
CA VAL A 68 -1.81 -7.33 -0.14
C VAL A 68 -3.03 -7.85 -0.91
N PHE A 69 -2.87 -8.93 -1.68
CA PHE A 69 -3.91 -9.41 -2.57
C PHE A 69 -5.18 -9.93 -1.88
N PRO A 70 -5.12 -10.59 -0.70
CA PRO A 70 -6.32 -10.93 0.05
C PRO A 70 -7.16 -9.72 0.46
N VAL A 71 -6.54 -8.56 0.67
CA VAL A 71 -7.25 -7.30 0.97
C VAL A 71 -7.89 -6.73 -0.29
N LEU A 72 -7.16 -6.72 -1.41
CA LEU A 72 -7.62 -6.19 -2.70
C LEU A 72 -8.35 -7.26 -3.53
N SER A 73 -9.36 -7.89 -2.94
CA SER A 73 -10.02 -9.07 -3.50
C SER A 73 -10.75 -8.84 -4.83
N PHE A 74 -11.12 -7.59 -5.15
CA PHE A 74 -11.78 -7.22 -6.40
C PHE A 74 -10.84 -6.58 -7.44
N LEU A 75 -9.53 -6.53 -7.15
CA LEU A 75 -8.55 -5.89 -8.03
C LEU A 75 -8.45 -6.64 -9.36
N ARG A 76 -8.57 -5.89 -10.45
CA ARG A 76 -8.47 -6.38 -11.83
C ARG A 76 -7.23 -5.87 -12.54
N VAL A 77 -6.85 -4.63 -12.24
CA VAL A 77 -5.71 -3.95 -12.84
C VAL A 77 -4.82 -3.40 -11.73
N LEU A 78 -3.55 -3.79 -11.76
CA LEU A 78 -2.48 -3.26 -10.93
C LEU A 78 -1.38 -2.76 -11.86
N ASP A 79 -1.22 -1.44 -11.98
CA ASP A 79 -0.13 -0.86 -12.74
C ASP A 79 1.10 -0.64 -11.84
N LEU A 80 2.23 -1.26 -12.20
CA LEU A 80 3.52 -1.14 -11.52
C LEU A 80 4.61 -0.55 -12.46
N SER A 81 4.19 0.03 -13.59
CA SER A 81 5.10 0.54 -14.63
C SER A 81 5.99 1.69 -14.14
N ARG A 82 7.02 1.98 -14.93
CA ARG A 82 8.00 3.06 -14.74
C ARG A 82 8.15 3.83 -16.03
#